data_AF-A0A7Y5SB51-F1
#
_entry.id   AF-A0A7Y5SB51-F1
#
_cell.length_a   1.000
_cell.length_b   1.000
_cell.length_c   1.000
_cell.angle_alpha   90.00
_cell.angle_beta   90.00
_cell.angle_gamma   90.00
#
_symmetry.space_group_name_H-M   'P 1'
#
loop_
_entity.id
_entity.type
_entity.pdbx_description
1 polymer ?
#
loop_
_entity_poly.entity_id
_entity_poly.type
_entity_poly.pdbx_seq_one_letter_code
_entity_poly.pdbx_strand_id
1 'polypeptide(L)'
;MYELFWEISQQRRIWEAERKAGDAQADARYANSRAIDLERAVESLFMISMAMAKLLDERGVFSEQELETKVREVDLSDGKLDGKVRLEPKPCPKCKRVVAARRQFCLYCGASMYDDRP
;
A
#
# COMPACT_ATOMS: atom_id res chain seq x y z
N MET A 1 -50.01 28.17 2.92
CA MET A 1 -49.39 27.70 4.18
C MET A 1 -48.73 26.32 4.01
N TYR A 2 -49.41 25.33 3.40
CA TYR A 2 -48.80 24.03 3.06
C TYR A 2 -47.56 24.11 2.14
N GLU A 3 -47.60 24.97 1.12
CA GLU A 3 -46.46 25.20 0.21
C GLU A 3 -45.20 25.71 0.94
N LEU A 4 -45.38 26.65 1.89
CA LEU A 4 -44.27 27.20 2.67
C LEU A 4 -43.61 26.14 3.56
N PHE A 5 -44.39 25.28 4.20
CA PHE A 5 -43.86 24.17 5.00
C PHE A 5 -43.14 23.12 4.15
N TRP A 6 -43.66 22.86 2.95
CA TRP A 6 -43.03 21.96 1.98
C TRP A 6 -41.71 22.52 1.46
N GLU A 7 -41.66 23.78 1.03
CA GLU A 7 -40.43 24.47 0.58
C GLU A 7 -39.35 24.48 1.67
N ILE A 8 -39.72 24.79 2.92
CA ILE A 8 -38.79 24.74 4.06
C ILE A 8 -38.23 23.32 4.26
N SER A 9 -39.08 22.29 4.16
CA SER A 9 -38.63 20.91 4.30
C SER A 9 -37.74 20.46 3.13
N GLN A 10 -38.03 20.90 1.91
CA GLN A 10 -37.24 20.62 0.70
C GLN A 10 -35.87 21.30 0.78
N GLN A 11 -35.85 22.59 1.15
CA GLN A 11 -34.59 23.32 1.34
C GLN A 11 -33.74 22.64 2.40
N ARG A 12 -34.30 22.26 3.56
CA ARG A 12 -33.53 21.52 4.58
C ARG A 12 -32.89 20.25 4.05
N ARG A 13 -33.61 19.45 3.25
CA ARG A 13 -33.07 18.22 2.64
C ARG A 13 -31.95 18.51 1.64
N ILE A 14 -32.07 19.59 0.87
CA ILE A 14 -31.01 20.02 -0.06
C ILE A 14 -29.77 20.44 0.72
N TRP A 15 -29.93 21.26 1.76
CA TRP A 15 -28.83 21.68 2.63
C TRP A 15 -28.12 20.50 3.30
N GLU A 16 -28.87 19.50 3.79
CA GLU A 16 -28.30 18.29 4.38
C GLU A 16 -27.54 17.44 3.34
N ALA A 17 -28.09 17.30 2.13
CA ALA A 17 -27.45 16.58 1.04
C ALA A 17 -26.17 17.29 0.57
N GLU A 18 -26.19 18.61 0.41
CA GLU A 18 -25.04 19.43 0.05
C GLU A 18 -23.95 19.37 1.12
N ARG A 19 -24.33 19.48 2.40
CA ARG A 19 -23.38 19.34 3.50
C ARG A 19 -22.74 17.97 3.53
N LYS A 20 -23.54 16.90 3.43
CA LYS A 20 -23.03 15.52 3.40
C LYS A 20 -22.12 15.28 2.20
N ALA A 21 -22.44 15.84 1.05
CA ALA A 21 -21.58 15.76 -0.14
C ALA A 21 -20.27 16.54 0.05
N GLY A 22 -20.32 17.73 0.67
CA GLY A 22 -19.15 18.53 1.02
C GLY A 22 -18.22 17.81 2.01
N ASP A 23 -18.79 17.26 3.07
CA ASP A 23 -18.06 16.48 4.09
C ASP A 23 -17.40 15.24 3.46
N ALA A 24 -18.15 14.48 2.65
CA ALA A 24 -17.61 13.32 1.94
C ALA A 24 -16.49 13.70 0.94
N GLN A 25 -16.61 14.85 0.27
CA GLN A 25 -15.57 15.34 -0.62
C GLN A 25 -14.31 15.76 0.15
N ALA A 26 -14.46 16.38 1.32
CA ALA A 26 -13.35 16.74 2.18
C ALA A 26 -12.62 15.48 2.71
N ASP A 27 -13.37 14.48 3.17
CA ASP A 27 -12.83 13.19 3.63
C ASP A 27 -12.06 12.48 2.51
N ALA A 28 -12.61 12.46 1.29
CA ALA A 28 -11.95 11.85 0.13
C ALA A 28 -10.65 12.57 -0.22
N ARG A 29 -10.62 13.91 -0.19
CA ARG A 29 -9.41 14.69 -0.41
C ARG A 29 -8.35 14.43 0.67
N TYR A 30 -8.78 14.35 1.93
CA TYR A 30 -7.89 14.05 3.05
C TYR A 30 -7.29 12.65 2.94
N ALA A 31 -8.12 11.64 2.64
CA ALA A 31 -7.66 10.27 2.41
C ALA A 31 -6.65 10.19 1.26
N ASN A 32 -6.91 10.90 0.15
CA ASN A 32 -6.01 10.95 -0.99
C ASN A 32 -4.66 11.62 -0.64
N SER A 33 -4.68 12.73 0.09
CA SER A 33 -3.46 13.38 0.58
C SER A 33 -2.64 12.43 1.44
N ARG A 34 -3.29 11.73 2.37
CA ARG A 34 -2.62 10.75 3.24
C ARG A 34 -2.02 9.59 2.46
N ALA A 35 -2.69 9.13 1.41
CA ALA A 35 -2.15 8.08 0.54
C ALA A 35 -0.87 8.56 -0.17
N ILE A 36 -0.88 9.77 -0.74
CA ILE A 36 0.30 10.38 -1.38
C ILE A 36 1.46 10.54 -0.39
N ASP A 37 1.19 10.99 0.83
CA ASP A 37 2.22 11.16 1.85
C ASP A 37 2.80 9.81 2.29
N LEU A 38 1.96 8.77 2.41
CA LEU A 38 2.40 7.41 2.73
C LEU A 38 3.23 6.81 1.60
N GLU A 39 2.82 7.00 0.34
CA GLU A 39 3.58 6.58 -0.84
C GLU A 39 4.98 7.19 -0.84
N ARG A 40 5.09 8.50 -0.61
CA ARG A 40 6.39 9.19 -0.51
C ARG A 40 7.24 8.67 0.65
N ALA A 41 6.63 8.42 1.81
CA ALA A 41 7.35 7.88 2.96
C ALA A 41 7.90 6.47 2.69
N VAL A 42 7.10 5.62 2.03
CA VAL A 42 7.50 4.26 1.63
C VAL A 42 8.60 4.32 0.58
N GLU A 43 8.50 5.19 -0.42
CA GLU A 43 9.55 5.39 -1.43
C GLU A 43 10.86 5.85 -0.80
N SER A 44 10.81 6.80 0.13
CA SER A 44 11.99 7.27 0.87
C SER A 44 12.63 6.15 1.68
N LEU A 45 11.83 5.40 2.45
CA LEU A 45 12.31 4.26 3.22
C LEU A 45 12.94 3.18 2.33
N PHE A 46 12.32 2.90 1.18
CA PHE A 46 12.86 1.96 0.21
C PHE A 46 14.22 2.41 -0.32
N MET A 47 14.34 3.67 -0.74
CA MET A 47 15.61 4.21 -1.24
C MET A 47 16.71 4.14 -0.17
N ILE A 48 16.41 4.53 1.07
CA ILE A 48 17.37 4.48 2.18
C ILE A 48 17.78 3.02 2.47
N SER A 49 16.81 2.11 2.50
CA SER A 49 17.08 0.68 2.75
C SER A 49 17.95 0.06 1.65
N MET A 50 17.71 0.42 0.39
CA MET A 50 18.57 -0.01 -0.72
C MET A 50 19.98 0.58 -0.62
N ALA A 51 20.09 1.87 -0.32
CA ALA A 51 21.39 2.52 -0.17
C ALA A 51 22.20 1.86 0.96
N MET A 52 21.54 1.58 2.09
CA MET A 52 22.14 0.86 3.21
C MET A 52 22.59 -0.55 2.80
N ALA A 53 21.77 -1.30 2.08
CA ALA A 53 22.12 -2.63 1.58
C ALA A 53 23.37 -2.60 0.69
N LYS A 54 23.43 -1.67 -0.28
CA LYS A 54 24.59 -1.52 -1.16
C LYS A 54 25.86 -1.13 -0.40
N LEU A 55 25.75 -0.21 0.56
CA LEU A 55 26.88 0.22 1.39
C LEU A 55 27.45 -0.91 2.28
N LEU A 56 26.62 -1.89 2.62
CA LEU A 56 27.03 -3.07 3.40
C LEU A 56 27.65 -4.15 2.50
N ASP A 57 27.14 -4.32 1.29
CA ASP A 57 27.72 -5.17 0.24
C ASP A 57 29.10 -4.67 -0.20
N GLU A 58 29.25 -3.37 -0.48
CA GLU A 58 30.54 -2.74 -0.80
C GLU A 58 31.58 -2.89 0.32
N ARG A 59 31.14 -3.04 1.57
CA ARG A 59 32.00 -3.29 2.73
C ARG A 59 32.23 -4.77 3.03
N GLY A 60 31.64 -5.68 2.24
CA GLY A 60 31.78 -7.12 2.40
C GLY A 60 31.11 -7.68 3.66
N VAL A 61 30.11 -6.99 4.22
CA VAL A 61 29.37 -7.45 5.41
C VAL A 61 28.45 -8.61 5.05
N PHE A 62 27.76 -8.50 3.91
CA PHE A 62 26.96 -9.56 3.29
C PHE A 62 26.77 -9.23 1.81
N SER A 63 26.58 -10.26 0.99
CA SER A 63 26.22 -10.14 -0.42
C SER A 63 24.73 -9.80 -0.61
N GLU A 64 24.38 -9.26 -1.79
CA GLU A 64 22.97 -9.06 -2.16
C GLU A 64 22.16 -10.39 -2.12
N GLN A 65 22.80 -11.52 -2.41
CA GLN A 65 22.17 -12.85 -2.37
C GLN A 65 21.88 -13.33 -0.94
N GLU A 66 22.78 -13.05 0.00
CA GLU A 66 22.56 -13.35 1.42
C GLU A 66 21.44 -12.48 2.00
N LEU A 67 21.38 -11.20 1.62
CA LEU A 67 20.29 -10.32 1.99
C LEU A 67 18.95 -10.82 1.43
N GLU A 68 18.90 -11.22 0.15
CA GLU A 68 17.69 -11.77 -0.45
C GLU A 68 17.22 -13.04 0.28
N THR A 69 18.15 -13.94 0.58
CA THR A 69 17.87 -15.17 1.35
C THR A 69 17.33 -14.82 2.73
N LYS A 70 17.95 -13.87 3.43
CA LYS A 70 17.53 -13.48 4.77
C LYS A 70 16.13 -12.84 4.79
N VAL A 71 15.83 -12.02 3.79
CA VAL A 71 14.50 -11.43 3.64
C VAL A 71 13.44 -12.50 3.41
N ARG A 72 13.73 -13.53 2.61
CA ARG A 72 12.83 -14.69 2.43
C ARG A 72 12.64 -15.46 3.74
N GLU A 73 13.71 -15.70 4.49
CA GLU A 73 13.63 -16.36 5.80
C GLU A 73 12.75 -15.59 6.78
N VAL A 74 12.92 -14.27 6.87
CA VAL A 74 12.15 -13.41 7.77
C VAL A 74 10.67 -13.40 7.36
N ASP A 75 10.37 -13.24 6.07
CA ASP A 75 8.98 -13.30 5.59
C ASP A 75 8.32 -14.64 5.86
N LEU A 76 9.03 -15.76 5.66
CA LEU A 76 8.50 -17.09 5.97
C LEU A 76 8.34 -17.31 7.48
N SER A 77 9.19 -16.67 8.30
CA SER A 77 9.15 -16.77 9.77
C SER A 77 8.02 -15.96 10.38
N ASP A 78 7.66 -14.81 9.78
CA ASP A 78 6.49 -14.01 10.13
C ASP A 78 5.16 -14.78 9.84
N GLY A 79 5.24 -15.93 9.15
CA GLY A 79 4.12 -16.83 8.89
C GLY A 79 3.94 -17.99 9.88
N LYS A 80 4.82 -18.16 10.88
CA LYS A 80 4.66 -19.22 11.89
C LYS A 80 3.59 -18.83 12.93
N LEU A 81 2.31 -18.90 12.55
CA LEU A 81 1.27 -19.36 13.49
C LEU A 81 -0.08 -19.76 12.88
N ASP A 82 -0.29 -19.77 11.57
CA ASP A 82 -1.57 -20.29 11.04
C ASP A 82 -1.35 -21.25 9.87
N GLY A 83 -1.65 -22.53 10.12
CA GLY A 83 -1.36 -23.68 9.28
C GLY A 83 -2.15 -23.74 7.97
N LYS A 84 -1.97 -22.75 7.09
CA LYS A 84 -2.64 -22.67 5.78
C LYS A 84 -1.67 -22.83 4.62
N VAL A 85 -2.19 -23.48 3.58
CA VAL A 85 -1.61 -23.84 2.29
C VAL A 85 -0.44 -22.94 1.87
N ARG A 86 0.73 -23.56 1.66
CA ARG A 86 1.92 -22.88 1.12
C ARG A 86 1.66 -22.50 -0.32
N LEU A 87 1.32 -21.25 -0.56
CA LEU A 87 1.28 -20.69 -1.91
C LEU A 87 2.73 -20.50 -2.41
N GLU A 88 3.00 -20.95 -3.64
CA GLU A 88 4.34 -20.90 -4.23
C GLU A 88 4.79 -19.45 -4.51
N PRO A 89 5.99 -19.04 -4.05
CA PRO A 89 6.53 -17.71 -4.33
C PRO A 89 6.55 -17.38 -5.83
N LYS A 90 6.22 -16.13 -6.18
CA LYS A 90 6.13 -15.67 -7.58
C LYS A 90 7.10 -14.53 -7.85
N PRO A 91 7.67 -14.40 -9.07
CA PRO A 91 8.50 -13.26 -9.42
C PRO A 91 7.65 -11.99 -9.53
N CYS A 92 8.17 -10.87 -9.02
CA CYS A 92 7.54 -9.56 -9.18
C CYS A 92 7.48 -9.15 -10.66
N PRO A 93 6.33 -8.65 -11.17
CA PRO A 93 6.23 -8.24 -12.57
C PRO A 93 7.20 -7.10 -12.95
N LYS A 94 7.47 -6.18 -12.01
CA LYS A 94 8.30 -4.98 -12.22
C LYS A 94 9.81 -5.22 -12.02
N CYS A 95 10.22 -5.87 -10.93
CA CYS A 95 11.65 -6.04 -10.61
C CYS A 95 12.17 -7.48 -10.70
N LYS A 96 11.32 -8.44 -11.05
CA LYS A 96 11.63 -9.88 -11.23
C LYS A 96 12.17 -10.63 -10.01
N ARG A 97 12.40 -9.96 -8.88
CA ARG A 97 12.73 -10.62 -7.60
C ARG A 97 11.58 -11.51 -7.12
N VAL A 98 11.91 -12.62 -6.47
CA VAL A 98 10.93 -13.59 -5.98
C VAL A 98 10.25 -13.03 -4.73
N VAL A 99 8.92 -13.01 -4.74
CA VAL A 99 8.08 -12.49 -3.64
C VAL A 99 7.20 -13.61 -3.13
N ALA A 100 6.99 -13.67 -1.81
CA ALA A 100 6.07 -14.61 -1.22
C ALA A 100 4.64 -14.40 -1.74
N ALA A 101 3.99 -15.50 -2.07
CA ALA A 101 2.73 -15.52 -2.82
C ALA A 101 1.55 -14.84 -2.12
N ARG A 102 1.63 -14.65 -0.81
CA ARG A 102 0.60 -13.98 0.01
C ARG A 102 0.70 -12.46 -0.02
N ARG A 103 1.80 -11.88 -0.51
CA ARG A 103 2.00 -10.43 -0.53
C ARG A 103 1.30 -9.81 -1.73
N GLN A 104 0.48 -8.79 -1.45
CA GLN A 104 -0.20 -8.01 -2.47
C GLN A 104 0.75 -7.04 -3.21
N PHE A 105 1.84 -6.66 -2.55
CA PHE A 105 2.86 -5.74 -3.07
C PHE A 105 4.26 -6.33 -2.92
N CYS A 106 5.12 -6.05 -3.90
CA CYS A 106 6.51 -6.44 -3.89
C CYS A 106 7.25 -5.71 -2.77
N LEU A 107 7.88 -6.47 -1.87
CA LEU A 107 8.64 -5.91 -0.77
C LEU A 107 9.88 -5.14 -1.22
N TYR A 108 10.37 -5.47 -2.42
CA TYR A 108 11.52 -4.83 -3.01
C TYR A 108 11.03 -3.55 -3.69
N CYS A 109 10.32 -3.60 -4.80
CA CYS A 109 10.04 -2.39 -5.58
C CYS A 109 8.69 -1.71 -5.29
N GLY A 110 7.88 -2.21 -4.35
CA GLY A 110 6.56 -1.69 -4.02
C GLY A 110 5.45 -1.99 -5.04
N ALA A 111 5.78 -2.59 -6.19
CA ALA A 111 4.79 -2.86 -7.25
C ALA A 111 3.71 -3.85 -6.81
N SER A 112 2.48 -3.66 -7.29
CA SER A 112 1.41 -4.63 -7.13
C SER A 112 1.81 -5.99 -7.72
N MET A 113 1.53 -7.06 -6.99
CA MET A 113 1.71 -8.45 -7.42
C MET A 113 0.51 -8.98 -8.22
N TYR A 114 -0.56 -8.19 -8.35
CA TYR A 114 -1.78 -8.54 -9.09
C TYR A 114 -1.94 -7.77 -10.42
N ASP A 115 -1.07 -6.79 -10.71
CA ASP A 115 -1.18 -5.99 -11.93
C ASP A 115 -0.36 -6.63 -13.06
N ASP A 116 -1.01 -7.54 -13.79
CA ASP A 116 -0.59 -8.09 -15.08
C ASP A 116 -1.40 -7.42 -16.23
N ARG A 117 -1.75 -6.12 -16.11
CA ARG A 117 -2.36 -5.40 -17.23
C ARG A 117 -1.31 -5.17 -18.34
N PRO A 118 -1.59 -5.56 -19.60
CA PRO A 118 -0.67 -5.42 -20.73
C PRO A 118 -0.37 -3.96 -21.08
#